data_AF-A0A7U3VQ94-F1
#
_entry.id   AF-A0A7U3VQ94-F1
#
_cell.length_a   1.000
_cell.length_b   1.000
_cell.length_c   1.000
_cell.angle_alpha   90.00
_cell.angle_beta   90.00
_cell.angle_gamma   90.00
#
_symmetry.space_group_name_H-M   'P 1'
#
loop_
_entity.id
_entity.type
_entity.pdbx_description
1 polymer ?
#
loop_
_entity_poly.entity_id
_entity_poly.type
_entity_poly.pdbx_seq_one_letter_code
_entity_poly.pdbx_strand_id
1 'polypeptide(L)'
;MTTREFIMCVPNITPRLSLMAVGDLRDALTALERGQGPTAITALMSIDTESWQAIEHRLAAVGGDFRRLLERAGLTPGPAGPLG
;
A
#
# COMPACT_ATOMS: atom_id res chain seq x y z
N MET A 1 13.97 37.99 12.17
CA MET A 1 14.66 37.29 13.28
C MET A 1 13.56 36.70 14.15
N THR A 2 13.28 35.41 14.27
CA THR A 2 14.00 34.19 13.91
C THR A 2 12.99 33.03 13.87
N THR A 3 13.03 32.29 12.76
CA THR A 3 12.50 30.94 12.51
C THR A 3 12.99 29.92 13.56
N ARG A 4 12.24 28.82 13.78
CA ARG A 4 12.57 27.56 14.54
C ARG A 4 11.96 27.55 15.96
N GLU A 5 11.19 26.59 16.46
CA GLU A 5 10.87 25.20 16.13
C GLU A 5 9.44 24.89 16.57
N PHE A 6 8.53 24.62 15.63
CA PHE A 6 7.39 23.74 15.91
C PHE A 6 7.57 22.48 15.05
N ILE A 7 8.70 21.81 15.28
CA ILE A 7 8.76 20.36 15.14
C ILE A 7 7.95 19.86 16.34
N MET A 8 6.64 20.00 16.25
CA MET A 8 5.73 19.28 17.12
C MET A 8 6.11 17.82 16.89
N CYS A 9 6.61 17.20 17.95
CA CYS A 9 6.85 15.78 18.03
C CYS A 9 5.49 15.12 17.77
N VAL A 10 5.12 14.97 16.49
CA VAL A 10 4.01 14.12 16.09
C VAL A 10 4.38 12.80 16.70
N PRO A 11 3.60 12.28 17.66
CA PRO A 11 3.90 10.98 18.21
C PRO A 11 3.94 10.06 16.99
N ASN A 12 5.14 9.57 16.68
CA ASN A 12 5.34 8.59 15.64
C ASN A 12 4.82 7.28 16.22
N ILE A 13 3.52 7.22 16.46
CA ILE A 13 2.74 6.01 16.63
C ILE A 13 2.65 5.39 15.24
N THR A 14 3.78 5.23 14.53
CA THR A 14 3.82 4.46 13.30
C THR A 14 3.74 3.02 13.79
N PRO A 15 2.55 2.39 13.74
CA PRO A 15 2.44 0.96 14.00
C PRO A 15 3.50 0.24 13.18
N ARG A 16 4.12 -0.77 13.81
CA ARG A 16 5.33 -1.41 13.28
C ARG A 16 4.96 -2.21 12.05
N LEU A 17 5.01 -1.54 10.91
CA LEU A 17 4.84 -2.17 9.61
C LEU A 17 6.06 -3.05 9.37
N SER A 18 5.85 -4.36 9.47
CA SER A 18 6.90 -5.33 9.21
C SER A 18 7.36 -5.19 7.75
N LEU A 19 8.67 -5.20 7.53
CA LEU A 19 9.26 -5.20 6.18
C LEU A 19 8.74 -6.39 5.34
N MET A 20 8.41 -7.49 6.00
CA MET A 20 7.79 -8.67 5.37
C MET A 20 6.41 -8.33 4.81
N ALA A 21 5.52 -7.75 5.62
CA ALA A 21 4.19 -7.31 5.19
C ALA A 21 4.22 -6.27 4.07
N VAL A 22 5.23 -5.39 4.02
CA VAL A 22 5.46 -4.50 2.86
C VAL A 22 5.81 -5.31 1.60
N GLY A 23 6.64 -6.34 1.76
CA GLY A 23 6.99 -7.27 0.70
C GLY A 23 5.78 -7.99 0.14
N ASP A 24 4.93 -8.55 1.03
CA ASP A 24 3.68 -9.21 0.68
C ASP A 24 2.67 -8.26 0.03
N LEU A 25 2.52 -7.03 0.54
CA LEU A 25 1.66 -6.02 -0.09
C LEU A 25 2.11 -5.67 -1.51
N ARG A 26 3.42 -5.49 -1.71
CA ARG A 26 3.99 -5.21 -3.04
C ARG A 26 3.78 -6.41 -3.98
N ASP A 27 3.94 -7.63 -3.48
CA ASP A 27 3.67 -8.84 -4.27
C ASP A 27 2.19 -8.91 -4.66
N ALA A 28 1.28 -8.62 -3.72
CA ALA A 28 -0.15 -8.54 -3.99
C ALA A 28 -0.48 -7.52 -5.07
N LEU A 29 0.10 -6.32 -5.00
CA LEU A 29 -0.09 -5.27 -6.01
C LEU A 29 0.46 -5.69 -7.38
N THR A 30 1.66 -6.29 -7.40
CA THR A 30 2.27 -6.80 -8.65
C THR A 30 1.41 -7.91 -9.26
N ALA A 31 0.85 -8.80 -8.43
CA ALA A 31 -0.06 -9.85 -8.86
C ALA A 31 -1.37 -9.26 -9.42
N LEU A 32 -1.92 -8.20 -8.82
CA LEU A 32 -3.09 -7.49 -9.35
C LEU A 32 -2.80 -6.85 -10.70
N GLU A 33 -1.65 -6.18 -10.85
CA GLU A 33 -1.22 -5.58 -12.13
C GLU A 33 -1.06 -6.63 -13.24
N ARG A 34 -0.68 -7.87 -12.87
CA ARG A 34 -0.55 -9.02 -13.79
C ARG A 34 -1.89 -9.73 -14.04
N GLY A 35 -3.00 -9.29 -13.45
CA GLY A 35 -4.29 -9.98 -13.53
C GLY A 35 -4.36 -11.29 -12.74
N GLN A 36 -3.39 -11.55 -11.87
CA GLN A 36 -3.30 -12.73 -11.02
C GLN A 36 -4.05 -12.52 -9.70
N GLY A 37 -5.35 -12.27 -9.80
CA GLY A 37 -6.24 -12.05 -8.65
C GLY A 37 -6.11 -13.09 -7.51
N PRO A 38 -6.00 -14.41 -7.79
CA PRO A 38 -5.85 -15.42 -6.73
C PRO A 38 -4.53 -15.28 -5.96
N THR A 39 -3.44 -14.93 -6.64
CA THR A 39 -2.12 -14.69 -6.03
C THR A 39 -2.17 -13.43 -5.17
N ALA A 40 -2.83 -12.38 -5.66
CA ALA A 40 -3.02 -11.16 -4.89
C ALA A 40 -3.79 -11.39 -3.60
N ILE A 41 -4.89 -12.15 -3.65
CA ILE A 41 -5.68 -12.49 -2.46
C ILE A 41 -4.83 -13.30 -1.47
N THR A 42 -4.04 -14.27 -1.96
CA THR A 42 -3.15 -15.07 -1.11
C THR A 42 -2.11 -14.20 -0.40
N ALA A 43 -1.48 -13.27 -1.12
CA ALA A 43 -0.51 -12.34 -0.56
C ALA A 43 -1.15 -11.37 0.46
N LEU A 44 -2.37 -10.87 0.19
CA LEU A 44 -3.11 -10.04 1.15
C LEU A 44 -3.49 -10.82 2.43
N MET A 45 -3.85 -12.10 2.29
CA MET A 45 -4.15 -12.97 3.44
C MET A 45 -2.92 -13.30 4.29
N SER A 46 -1.71 -13.16 3.72
CA SER A 46 -0.46 -13.33 4.46
C SER A 46 -0.07 -12.11 5.29
N ILE A 47 -0.78 -10.99 5.15
CA ILE A 47 -0.52 -9.76 5.91
C ILE A 47 -1.27 -9.82 7.24
N ASP A 48 -0.53 -9.73 8.36
CA ASP A 48 -1.13 -9.66 9.69
C ASP A 48 -1.97 -8.38 9.91
N THR A 49 -3.01 -8.49 10.74
CA THR A 49 -3.92 -7.38 11.07
C THR A 49 -3.21 -6.13 11.60
N GLU A 50 -2.14 -6.27 12.38
CA GLU A 50 -1.35 -5.12 12.87
C GLU A 50 -0.65 -4.38 11.73
N SER A 51 -0.12 -5.13 10.76
CA SER A 51 0.50 -4.55 9.56
C SER A 51 -0.54 -3.88 8.67
N TRP A 52 -1.75 -4.43 8.59
CA TRP A 52 -2.84 -3.80 7.84
C TRP A 52 -3.21 -2.42 8.38
N GLN A 53 -3.44 -2.33 9.69
CA GLN A 53 -3.75 -1.04 10.35
C GLN A 53 -2.62 -0.03 10.14
N ALA A 54 -1.37 -0.51 10.09
CA ALA A 54 -0.22 0.32 9.80
C ALA A 54 -0.18 0.86 8.38
N ILE A 55 -0.55 0.02 7.41
CA ILE A 55 -0.68 0.42 6.02
C ILE A 55 -1.80 1.46 5.90
N GLU A 56 -2.97 1.20 6.47
CA GLU A 56 -4.11 2.13 6.45
C GLU A 56 -3.78 3.47 7.09
N HIS A 57 -3.10 3.47 8.24
CA HIS A 57 -2.70 4.70 8.91
C HIS A 57 -1.73 5.54 8.07
N ARG A 58 -0.76 4.89 7.41
CA ARG A 58 0.15 5.57 6.47
C ARG A 58 -0.57 6.06 5.23
N LEU A 59 -1.52 5.28 4.71
CA LEU A 59 -2.29 5.64 3.54
C LEU A 59 -3.18 6.86 3.82
N ALA A 60 -3.86 6.86 4.97
CA ALA A 60 -4.63 7.98 5.46
C ALA A 60 -3.76 9.24 5.64
N ALA A 61 -2.52 9.07 6.14
CA ALA A 61 -1.57 10.18 6.28
C ALA A 61 -1.16 10.81 4.93
N VAL A 62 -1.16 10.04 3.84
CA VAL A 62 -0.92 10.55 2.47
C VAL A 62 -2.22 10.89 1.72
N GLY A 63 -3.37 10.82 2.39
CA GLY A 63 -4.68 11.12 1.81
C GLY A 63 -5.19 10.08 0.80
N GLY A 64 -4.69 8.85 0.88
CA GLY A 64 -5.06 7.75 0.00
C GLY A 64 -5.92 6.69 0.68
N ASP A 65 -6.74 5.99 -0.10
CA ASP A 65 -7.58 4.87 0.35
C ASP A 65 -7.12 3.55 -0.27
N PHE A 66 -7.04 2.51 0.56
CA PHE A 66 -6.51 1.21 0.13
C PHE A 66 -7.39 0.59 -0.96
N ARG A 67 -8.71 0.76 -0.82
CA ARG A 67 -9.68 0.35 -1.83
C ARG A 67 -9.47 1.06 -3.16
N ARG A 68 -9.20 2.37 -3.16
CA ARG A 68 -8.89 3.10 -4.41
C ARG A 68 -7.59 2.65 -5.04
N LEU A 69 -6.61 2.28 -4.21
CA LEU A 69 -5.33 1.74 -4.67
C LEU A 69 -5.52 0.36 -5.33
N LEU A 70 -6.32 -0.51 -4.70
CA LEU A 70 -6.75 -1.79 -5.27
C LEU A 70 -7.53 -1.64 -6.57
N GLU A 71 -8.53 -0.75 -6.60
CA GLU A 71 -9.31 -0.47 -7.80
C GLU A 71 -8.38 -0.01 -8.93
N ARG A 72 -7.43 0.87 -8.63
CA ARG A 72 -6.44 1.33 -9.61
C ARG A 72 -5.48 0.24 -10.07
N ALA A 73 -5.05 -0.66 -9.17
CA ALA A 73 -4.19 -1.79 -9.50
C ALA A 73 -4.92 -2.91 -10.28
N GLY A 74 -6.22 -3.07 -10.09
CA GLY A 74 -7.06 -3.98 -10.89
C GLY A 74 -7.53 -3.37 -12.21
N LEU A 75 -7.56 -2.04 -12.31
CA LEU A 75 -7.93 -1.28 -13.50
C LEU A 75 -6.77 -1.01 -14.45
N THR A 76 -5.56 -1.51 -14.20
CA THR A 76 -4.53 -1.52 -15.24
C THR A 76 -4.81 -2.72 -16.16
N PRO A 77 -5.42 -2.54 -17.35
CA PRO A 77 -5.11 -3.45 -18.43
C PRO A 77 -3.60 -3.32 -18.63
N GLY A 78 -2.85 -4.41 -18.40
CA GLY A 78 -1.43 -4.46 -18.76
C GLY A 78 -1.25 -3.90 -20.18
N PRO A 79 -0.13 -3.26 -20.51
CA PRO A 79 0.03 -2.55 -21.77
C PRO A 79 -0.37 -3.47 -22.92
N ALA A 80 -1.57 -3.23 -23.47
CA ALA A 80 -2.01 -3.85 -24.68
C ALA A 80 -1.06 -3.31 -25.75
N GLY A 81 -0.01 -4.08 -26.03
CA GLY A 81 0.80 -3.85 -27.21
C GLY A 81 -0.14 -3.78 -28.40
N PRO A 82 -0.03 -2.76 -29.26
CA PRO A 82 -0.79 -2.77 -30.49
C PRO A 82 -0.29 -3.96 -31.32
N LEU A 83 -1.12 -4.98 -31.47
CA LEU A 83 -1.09 -5.84 -32.64
C LEU A 83 -1.64 -5.00 -33.78
N GLY A 84 -0.75 -4.35 -34.53
CA GLY A 84 -1.03 -3.53 -35.71
C GLY A 84 0.24 -3.32 -36.50
#